data_AF-A0A959ERK2-F1
#
_entry.id   AF-A0A959ERK2-F1
#
_cell.length_a   1.000
_cell.length_b   1.000
_cell.length_c   1.000
_cell.angle_alpha   90.00
_cell.angle_beta   90.00
_cell.angle_gamma   90.00
#
_symmetry.space_group_name_H-M   'P 1'
#
loop_
_entity.id
_entity.type
_entity.pdbx_description
1 polymer ?
#
loop_
_entity_poly.entity_id
_entity_poly.type
_entity_poly.pdbx_seq_one_letter_code
_entity_poly.pdbx_strand_id
1 'polypeptide(L)'
;LAPLAGNKQEVLDIAGLLGGDYFLDGQADRESFERSARQYQIVHLATHACVNSADPLYNQIFFSDDQYLYTFDIYNLNLNADLIVLSACETGLGKVVEGEGVMNLARGFAYAGCPSIVMSLWAVSDQASSTLMLEYYRRLLEGESKTAALQQAQLSYLQNQIPSKMHPSYWAPFVQVGDPSAMRWDSKKNGWSWYWVLAALPLLWLAWRQTRKSGLRSV
;
A
#
# COMPACT_ATOMS: atom_id res chain seq x y z
N LEU A 1 -20.10 10.70 -11.36
CA LEU A 1 -19.45 11.19 -10.13
C LEU A 1 -18.58 12.40 -10.47
N ALA A 2 -18.25 13.27 -9.51
CA ALA A 2 -17.32 14.37 -9.76
C ALA A 2 -15.90 13.82 -10.07
N PRO A 3 -15.12 14.47 -10.95
CA PRO A 3 -13.76 14.03 -11.26
C PRO A 3 -12.82 14.21 -10.06
N LEU A 4 -12.04 13.16 -9.76
CA LEU A 4 -11.04 13.09 -8.68
C LEU A 4 -9.71 13.71 -9.13
N ALA A 5 -9.70 15.02 -9.39
CA ALA A 5 -8.59 15.68 -10.07
C ALA A 5 -7.23 15.57 -9.33
N GLY A 6 -7.22 15.51 -8.00
CA GLY A 6 -5.99 15.42 -7.20
C GLY A 6 -5.56 14.01 -6.80
N ASN A 7 -6.42 12.99 -6.96
CA ASN A 7 -6.05 11.60 -6.66
C ASN A 7 -4.93 11.07 -7.57
N LYS A 8 -4.82 11.62 -8.78
CA LYS A 8 -3.75 11.29 -9.72
C LYS A 8 -2.37 11.63 -9.14
N GLN A 9 -2.24 12.77 -8.48
CA GLN A 9 -0.96 13.17 -7.88
C GLN A 9 -0.58 12.25 -6.71
N GLU A 10 -1.55 11.88 -5.87
CA GLU A 10 -1.33 10.91 -4.78
C GLU A 10 -0.76 9.60 -5.30
N VAL A 11 -1.39 9.00 -6.31
CA VAL A 11 -0.92 7.73 -6.90
C VAL A 11 0.47 7.87 -7.51
N LEU A 12 0.74 8.97 -8.23
CA LEU A 12 2.04 9.21 -8.85
C LEU A 12 3.16 9.41 -7.81
N ASP A 13 2.90 10.14 -6.72
CA ASP A 13 3.87 10.37 -5.66
C ASP A 13 4.18 9.07 -4.91
N ILE A 14 3.16 8.25 -4.62
CA ILE A 14 3.31 6.94 -3.99
C ILE A 14 4.10 6.00 -4.90
N ALA A 15 3.79 5.96 -6.19
CA ALA A 15 4.52 5.15 -7.18
C ALA A 15 5.97 5.62 -7.32
N GLY A 16 6.25 6.92 -7.23
CA GLY A 16 7.60 7.46 -7.18
C GLY A 16 8.39 7.05 -5.94
N LEU A 17 7.71 6.87 -4.80
CA LEU A 17 8.31 6.46 -3.52
C LEU A 17 8.52 4.93 -3.42
N LEU A 18 7.53 4.13 -3.78
CA LEU A 18 7.52 2.67 -3.58
C LEU A 18 7.90 1.89 -4.85
N GLY A 19 7.75 2.49 -6.03
CA GLY A 19 7.66 1.78 -7.30
C GLY A 19 6.30 1.07 -7.48
N GLY A 20 6.28 0.06 -8.35
CA GLY A 20 5.09 -0.73 -8.64
C GLY A 20 4.27 -0.26 -9.84
N ASP A 21 3.23 -1.01 -10.16
CA ASP A 21 2.28 -0.67 -11.23
C ASP A 21 1.23 0.31 -10.71
N TYR A 22 0.80 1.22 -11.57
CA TYR A 22 -0.29 2.13 -11.30
C TYR A 22 -1.23 2.23 -12.49
N PHE A 23 -2.50 2.46 -12.19
CA PHE A 23 -3.56 2.62 -13.19
C PHE A 23 -4.28 3.94 -12.93
N LEU A 24 -4.44 4.75 -13.98
CA LEU A 24 -5.02 6.10 -13.89
C LEU A 24 -6.10 6.26 -14.95
N ASP A 25 -7.06 7.14 -14.67
CA ASP A 25 -8.11 7.51 -15.61
C ASP A 25 -8.80 6.24 -16.18
N GLY A 26 -8.97 6.12 -17.50
CA GLY A 26 -9.60 4.97 -18.14
C GLY A 26 -8.85 3.62 -18.02
N GLN A 27 -7.63 3.62 -17.46
CA GLN A 27 -6.91 2.37 -17.15
C GLN A 27 -7.20 1.86 -15.75
N ALA A 28 -7.76 2.71 -14.87
CA ALA A 28 -8.18 2.33 -13.52
C ALA A 28 -9.53 1.60 -13.57
N ASP A 29 -9.59 0.53 -14.35
CA ASP A 29 -10.78 -0.30 -14.58
C ASP A 29 -10.82 -1.52 -13.63
N ARG A 30 -12.00 -2.15 -13.52
CA ARG A 30 -12.23 -3.30 -12.63
C ARG A 30 -11.40 -4.51 -13.03
N GLU A 31 -11.25 -4.77 -14.33
CA GLU A 31 -10.52 -5.93 -14.84
C GLU A 31 -9.03 -5.84 -14.51
N SER A 32 -8.45 -4.66 -14.70
CA SER A 32 -7.07 -4.32 -14.34
C SER A 32 -6.83 -4.51 -12.84
N PHE A 33 -7.78 -4.12 -11.99
CA PHE A 33 -7.72 -4.39 -10.56
C PHE A 33 -7.76 -5.89 -10.23
N GLU A 34 -8.78 -6.62 -10.72
CA GLU A 34 -8.96 -8.04 -10.39
C GLU A 34 -7.79 -8.92 -10.86
N ARG A 35 -7.19 -8.58 -12.00
CA ARG A 35 -6.01 -9.27 -12.56
C ARG A 35 -4.74 -9.02 -11.77
N SER A 36 -4.54 -7.79 -11.30
CA SER A 36 -3.26 -7.34 -10.72
C SER A 36 -3.23 -7.44 -9.20
N ALA A 37 -4.35 -7.23 -8.50
CA ALA A 37 -4.38 -7.09 -7.04
C ALA A 37 -3.81 -8.30 -6.28
N ARG A 38 -3.88 -9.50 -6.86
CA ARG A 38 -3.35 -10.73 -6.26
C ARG A 38 -1.81 -10.83 -6.30
N GLN A 39 -1.16 -9.96 -7.06
CA GLN A 39 0.29 -10.00 -7.32
C GLN A 39 1.10 -9.05 -6.43
N TYR A 40 0.42 -8.22 -5.63
CA TYR A 40 1.04 -7.13 -4.89
C TYR A 40 0.86 -7.28 -3.37
N GLN A 41 1.91 -6.93 -2.62
CA GLN A 41 1.89 -6.85 -1.16
C GLN A 41 1.12 -5.63 -0.64
N ILE A 42 1.05 -4.56 -1.45
CA ILE A 42 0.34 -3.33 -1.13
C ILE A 42 -0.62 -3.04 -2.28
N VAL A 43 -1.89 -2.79 -1.96
CA VAL A 43 -2.87 -2.32 -2.93
C VAL A 43 -3.48 -1.02 -2.42
N HIS A 44 -3.25 0.06 -3.15
CA HIS A 44 -3.75 1.39 -2.82
C HIS A 44 -4.84 1.80 -3.82
N LEU A 45 -6.03 2.11 -3.32
CA LEU A 45 -7.20 2.51 -4.11
C LEU A 45 -7.59 3.94 -3.76
N ALA A 46 -7.22 4.89 -4.63
CA ALA A 46 -7.59 6.31 -4.56
C ALA A 46 -8.80 6.60 -5.47
N THR A 47 -9.94 5.98 -5.18
CA THR A 47 -11.15 6.04 -6.01
C THR A 47 -12.40 6.43 -5.20
N HIS A 48 -13.56 6.59 -5.85
CA HIS A 48 -14.82 6.79 -5.14
C HIS A 48 -15.29 5.50 -4.46
N ALA A 49 -15.89 5.62 -3.28
CA ALA A 49 -16.61 4.51 -2.64
C ALA A 49 -17.95 5.00 -2.11
N CYS A 50 -18.99 4.17 -2.22
CA CYS A 50 -20.32 4.45 -1.70
C CYS A 50 -20.73 3.36 -0.72
N VAL A 51 -21.24 3.79 0.44
CA VAL A 51 -21.83 2.89 1.43
C VAL A 51 -23.34 2.81 1.22
N ASN A 52 -23.85 1.59 1.24
CA ASN A 52 -25.26 1.28 1.26
C ASN A 52 -25.71 1.03 2.71
N SER A 53 -26.44 1.99 3.28
CA SER A 53 -26.95 1.90 4.66
C SER A 53 -28.01 0.82 4.86
N ALA A 54 -28.65 0.33 3.78
CA ALA A 54 -29.69 -0.71 3.88
C ALA A 54 -29.10 -2.12 3.85
N ASP A 55 -28.07 -2.34 3.02
CA ASP A 55 -27.37 -3.62 2.93
C ASP A 55 -25.86 -3.40 2.64
N PRO A 56 -24.99 -3.62 3.64
CA PRO A 56 -23.55 -3.42 3.48
C PRO A 56 -22.88 -4.34 2.45
N LEU A 57 -23.50 -5.45 2.05
CA LEU A 57 -22.96 -6.29 0.97
C LEU A 57 -22.95 -5.57 -0.38
N TYR A 58 -23.77 -4.54 -0.52
CA TYR A 58 -23.89 -3.71 -1.73
C TYR A 58 -23.16 -2.36 -1.60
N ASN A 59 -22.21 -2.21 -0.67
CA ASN A 59 -21.27 -1.09 -0.76
C ASN A 59 -20.45 -1.23 -2.05
N GLN A 60 -20.09 -0.11 -2.66
CA GLN A 60 -19.45 -0.06 -3.97
C GLN A 60 -18.11 0.66 -3.90
N ILE A 61 -17.09 0.09 -4.54
CA ILE A 61 -15.86 0.79 -4.91
C ILE A 61 -15.94 1.03 -6.41
N PHE A 62 -15.85 2.28 -6.83
CA PHE A 62 -15.97 2.66 -8.24
C PHE A 62 -14.62 2.54 -8.95
N PHE A 63 -14.70 2.29 -10.24
CA PHE A 63 -13.60 2.25 -11.19
C PHE A 63 -13.99 3.13 -12.39
N SER A 64 -13.10 3.23 -13.37
CA SER A 64 -13.40 3.95 -14.62
C SER A 64 -14.61 3.36 -15.36
N ASP A 65 -15.21 4.17 -16.25
CA ASP A 65 -16.36 3.79 -17.09
C ASP A 65 -17.58 3.26 -16.31
N ASP A 66 -17.87 3.87 -15.16
CA ASP A 66 -18.97 3.51 -14.25
C ASP A 66 -18.95 2.04 -13.78
N GLN A 67 -17.80 1.37 -13.89
CA GLN A 67 -17.59 0.06 -13.32
C GLN A 67 -17.48 0.17 -11.79
N TYR A 68 -17.88 -0.88 -11.09
CA TYR A 68 -17.78 -0.94 -9.64
C TYR A 68 -17.60 -2.38 -9.15
N LEU A 69 -17.10 -2.48 -7.93
CA LEU A 69 -16.94 -3.72 -7.19
C LEU A 69 -17.81 -3.65 -5.93
N TYR A 70 -18.69 -4.63 -5.74
CA TYR A 70 -19.47 -4.73 -4.51
C TYR A 70 -18.68 -5.38 -3.37
N THR A 71 -19.09 -5.16 -2.12
CA THR A 71 -18.51 -5.91 -0.99
C THR A 71 -18.59 -7.42 -1.19
N PHE A 72 -19.71 -7.94 -1.72
CA PHE A 72 -19.83 -9.37 -2.04
C PHE A 72 -18.87 -9.85 -3.13
N ASP A 73 -18.49 -8.98 -4.08
CA ASP A 73 -17.45 -9.31 -5.05
C ASP A 73 -16.08 -9.41 -4.36
N ILE A 74 -15.80 -8.48 -3.42
CA ILE A 74 -14.55 -8.47 -2.63
C ILE A 74 -14.39 -9.79 -1.87
N TYR A 75 -15.46 -10.33 -1.27
CA TYR A 75 -15.41 -11.62 -0.56
C TYR A 75 -14.93 -12.80 -1.44
N ASN A 76 -15.06 -12.70 -2.77
CA ASN A 76 -14.63 -13.73 -3.72
C ASN A 76 -13.21 -13.48 -4.29
N LEU A 77 -12.54 -12.42 -3.85
CA LEU A 77 -11.14 -12.18 -4.21
C LEU A 77 -10.21 -13.12 -3.44
N ASN A 78 -9.01 -13.30 -3.97
CA ASN A 78 -7.93 -14.05 -3.33
C ASN A 78 -6.66 -13.21 -3.39
N LEU A 79 -6.45 -12.37 -2.40
CA LEU A 79 -5.39 -11.38 -2.34
C LEU A 79 -4.17 -11.93 -1.62
N ASN A 80 -2.99 -11.53 -2.09
CA ASN A 80 -1.71 -11.73 -1.37
C ASN A 80 -1.20 -10.42 -0.76
N ALA A 81 -2.09 -9.45 -0.55
CA ALA A 81 -1.75 -8.13 -0.05
C ALA A 81 -1.62 -8.15 1.48
N ASP A 82 -0.50 -7.68 2.01
CA ASP A 82 -0.28 -7.45 3.44
C ASP A 82 -0.97 -6.16 3.92
N LEU A 83 -1.25 -5.25 2.98
CA LEU A 83 -1.86 -3.95 3.25
C LEU A 83 -2.77 -3.51 2.09
N ILE A 84 -4.02 -3.18 2.42
CA ILE A 84 -4.91 -2.42 1.56
C ILE A 84 -5.09 -1.01 2.09
N VAL A 85 -4.99 -0.02 1.22
CA VAL A 85 -5.28 1.38 1.53
C VAL A 85 -6.45 1.86 0.68
N LEU A 86 -7.55 2.19 1.33
CA LEU A 86 -8.73 2.78 0.74
C LEU A 86 -8.68 4.30 0.98
N SER A 87 -8.01 4.99 0.06
CA SER A 87 -7.98 6.45 -0.01
C SER A 87 -9.23 6.96 -0.74
N ALA A 88 -10.38 6.42 -0.31
CA ALA A 88 -11.59 6.34 -1.10
C ALA A 88 -12.80 6.64 -0.22
N CYS A 89 -13.08 7.91 0.05
CA CYS A 89 -14.30 8.32 0.76
C CYS A 89 -14.86 9.65 0.27
N GLU A 90 -14.87 9.92 -1.03
CA GLU A 90 -15.77 10.95 -1.55
C GLU A 90 -17.22 10.45 -1.50
N THR A 91 -17.87 10.59 -0.35
CA THR A 91 -19.33 10.43 -0.24
C THR A 91 -20.01 11.70 -0.76
N GLY A 92 -19.80 11.99 -2.04
CA GLY A 92 -20.40 13.12 -2.78
C GLY A 92 -21.93 13.09 -2.89
N LEU A 93 -22.62 12.26 -2.10
CA LEU A 93 -24.07 12.15 -2.03
C LEU A 93 -24.66 12.65 -0.70
N GLY A 94 -23.84 13.24 0.19
CA GLY A 94 -24.33 13.90 1.40
C GLY A 94 -24.92 12.97 2.47
N LYS A 95 -24.70 11.65 2.36
CA LYS A 95 -25.05 10.70 3.41
C LYS A 95 -23.83 10.47 4.29
N VAL A 96 -23.95 10.91 5.54
CA VAL A 96 -23.02 10.53 6.61
C VAL A 96 -22.95 9.01 6.65
N VAL A 97 -21.77 8.47 6.42
CA VAL A 97 -21.52 7.05 6.59
C VAL A 97 -21.35 6.81 8.08
N GLU A 98 -22.32 6.14 8.69
CA GLU A 98 -22.11 5.55 10.02
C GLU A 98 -20.95 4.56 9.91
N GLY A 99 -20.03 4.57 10.88
CA GLY A 99 -18.76 3.83 10.82
C GLY A 99 -18.89 2.33 10.50
N GLU A 100 -20.06 1.73 10.71
CA GLU A 100 -20.35 0.34 10.31
C GLU A 100 -20.24 0.08 8.81
N GLY A 101 -20.53 1.07 7.96
CA GLY A 101 -20.47 0.94 6.50
C GLY A 101 -19.06 0.68 5.97
N VAL A 102 -18.11 1.52 6.37
CA VAL A 102 -16.70 1.42 5.95
C VAL A 102 -16.04 0.16 6.53
N MET A 103 -16.45 -0.25 7.74
CA MET A 103 -16.00 -1.49 8.37
C MET A 103 -16.39 -2.75 7.59
N ASN A 104 -17.49 -2.73 6.81
CA ASN A 104 -17.86 -3.88 5.99
C ASN A 104 -16.97 -4.05 4.75
N LEU A 105 -16.50 -2.96 4.14
CA LEU A 105 -15.46 -3.04 3.10
C LEU A 105 -14.16 -3.60 3.67
N ALA A 106 -13.77 -3.16 4.87
CA ALA A 106 -12.63 -3.70 5.60
C ALA A 106 -12.75 -5.21 5.83
N ARG A 107 -13.93 -5.68 6.26
CA ARG A 107 -14.22 -7.12 6.45
C ARG A 107 -14.15 -7.89 5.15
N GLY A 108 -14.66 -7.34 4.05
CA GLY A 108 -14.55 -7.95 2.71
C GLY A 108 -13.09 -8.19 2.35
N PHE A 109 -12.24 -7.16 2.46
CA PHE A 109 -10.81 -7.28 2.17
C PHE A 109 -10.06 -8.20 3.14
N ALA A 110 -10.44 -8.18 4.42
CA ALA A 110 -9.89 -9.10 5.41
C ALA A 110 -10.20 -10.56 5.05
N TYR A 111 -11.43 -10.85 4.65
CA TYR A 111 -11.83 -12.18 4.20
C TYR A 111 -11.12 -12.59 2.90
N ALA A 112 -10.90 -11.64 2.00
CA ALA A 112 -10.17 -11.85 0.75
C ALA A 112 -8.67 -12.12 0.94
N GLY A 113 -8.15 -12.12 2.18
CA GLY A 113 -6.77 -12.48 2.50
C GLY A 113 -5.87 -11.31 2.93
N CYS A 114 -6.41 -10.08 3.05
CA CYS A 114 -5.62 -8.93 3.47
C CYS A 114 -5.65 -8.73 5.00
N PRO A 115 -4.53 -8.89 5.73
CA PRO A 115 -4.55 -8.85 7.18
C PRO A 115 -4.65 -7.42 7.75
N SER A 116 -4.40 -6.37 6.96
CA SER A 116 -4.37 -4.99 7.42
C SER A 116 -4.97 -4.03 6.39
N ILE A 117 -5.91 -3.21 6.83
CA ILE A 117 -6.63 -2.25 5.97
C ILE A 117 -6.54 -0.86 6.58
N VAL A 118 -6.12 0.12 5.80
CA VAL A 118 -6.24 1.55 6.11
C VAL A 118 -7.38 2.12 5.28
N MET A 119 -8.26 2.90 5.89
CA MET A 119 -9.38 3.54 5.19
C MET A 119 -9.66 4.91 5.78
N SER A 120 -10.10 5.84 4.93
CA SER A 120 -10.68 7.10 5.39
C SER A 120 -12.09 6.87 5.96
N LEU A 121 -12.48 7.65 6.96
CA LEU A 121 -13.83 7.66 7.54
C LEU A 121 -14.78 8.66 6.84
N TRP A 122 -14.22 9.67 6.17
CA TRP A 122 -14.96 10.72 5.47
C TRP A 122 -14.14 11.25 4.29
N ALA A 123 -14.75 12.13 3.48
CA ALA A 123 -14.10 12.76 2.34
C ALA A 123 -12.94 13.66 2.79
N VAL A 124 -11.75 13.36 2.29
CA VAL A 124 -10.52 14.10 2.59
C VAL A 124 -10.19 14.94 1.37
N SER A 125 -9.67 16.15 1.57
CA SER A 125 -9.15 16.90 0.42
C SER A 125 -7.93 16.17 -0.17
N ASP A 126 -7.84 16.14 -1.49
CA ASP A 126 -6.80 15.42 -2.24
C ASP A 126 -5.39 15.78 -1.75
N GLN A 127 -5.16 17.07 -1.45
CA GLN A 127 -3.88 17.53 -0.92
C GLN A 127 -3.57 16.95 0.46
N ALA A 128 -4.55 16.87 1.35
CA ALA A 128 -4.35 16.34 2.70
C ALA A 128 -4.14 14.82 2.64
N SER A 129 -4.93 14.13 1.82
CA SER A 129 -4.80 12.70 1.56
C SER A 129 -3.41 12.34 1.02
N SER A 130 -2.98 12.99 -0.06
CA SER A 130 -1.64 12.80 -0.65
C SER A 130 -0.52 13.03 0.36
N THR A 131 -0.61 14.11 1.15
CA THR A 131 0.41 14.42 2.18
C THR A 131 0.48 13.32 3.25
N LEU A 132 -0.68 12.87 3.75
CA LEU A 132 -0.74 11.83 4.79
C LEU A 132 -0.28 10.48 4.26
N MET A 133 -0.71 10.08 3.06
CA MET A 133 -0.36 8.79 2.48
C MET A 133 1.12 8.72 2.10
N LEU A 134 1.69 9.80 1.57
CA LEU A 134 3.12 9.85 1.25
C LEU A 134 3.98 9.71 2.51
N GLU A 135 3.62 10.43 3.58
CA GLU A 135 4.32 10.30 4.86
C GLU A 135 4.10 8.93 5.49
N TYR A 136 2.89 8.38 5.41
CA TYR A 136 2.57 7.03 5.89
C TYR A 136 3.47 5.98 5.23
N TYR A 137 3.58 5.99 3.91
CA TYR A 137 4.45 5.05 3.19
C TYR A 137 5.94 5.28 3.46
N ARG A 138 6.36 6.54 3.67
CA ARG A 138 7.74 6.84 4.10
C ARG A 138 8.06 6.15 5.42
N ARG A 139 7.17 6.26 6.41
CA ARG A 139 7.33 5.63 7.73
C ARG A 139 7.33 4.11 7.65
N LEU A 140 6.51 3.52 6.78
CA LEU A 140 6.55 2.08 6.51
C LEU A 140 7.89 1.61 5.92
N LEU A 141 8.49 2.40 5.02
CA LEU A 141 9.83 2.13 4.47
C LEU A 141 10.93 2.27 5.53
N GLU A 142 10.75 3.15 6.51
CA GLU A 142 11.62 3.31 7.68
C GLU A 142 11.51 2.13 8.68
N GLY A 143 10.59 1.19 8.44
CA GLY A 143 10.42 -0.02 9.25
C GLY A 143 9.45 0.15 10.42
N GLU A 144 8.71 1.26 10.48
CA GLU A 144 7.68 1.43 11.49
C GLU A 144 6.52 0.44 11.32
N SER A 145 5.84 0.14 12.42
CA SER A 145 4.61 -0.65 12.40
C SER A 145 3.53 0.11 11.62
N LYS A 146 2.56 -0.59 11.00
CA LYS A 146 1.50 0.07 10.23
C LYS A 146 0.74 1.10 11.06
N THR A 147 0.54 0.84 12.36
CA THR A 147 -0.18 1.76 13.23
C THR A 147 0.68 2.94 13.66
N ALA A 148 1.96 2.70 13.96
CA ALA A 148 2.91 3.77 14.28
C ALA A 148 3.11 4.69 13.08
N ALA A 149 3.31 4.13 11.89
CA ALA A 149 3.45 4.88 10.65
C ALA A 149 2.25 5.80 10.39
N LEU A 150 1.03 5.30 10.58
CA LEU A 150 -0.18 6.10 10.38
C LEU A 150 -0.27 7.23 11.42
N GLN A 151 0.00 6.92 12.69
CA GLN A 151 0.03 7.92 13.75
C GLN A 151 1.07 9.02 13.47
N GLN A 152 2.29 8.63 13.07
CA GLN A 152 3.35 9.59 12.77
C GLN A 152 3.01 10.45 11.55
N ALA A 153 2.36 9.88 10.53
CA ALA A 153 1.88 10.67 9.40
C ALA A 153 0.89 11.76 9.83
N GLN A 154 -0.06 11.43 10.72
CA GLN A 154 -1.03 12.39 11.27
C GLN A 154 -0.37 13.48 12.12
N LEU A 155 0.60 13.10 12.97
CA LEU A 155 1.35 14.05 13.79
C LEU A 155 2.24 14.97 12.94
N SER A 156 2.92 14.41 11.94
CA SER A 156 3.74 15.15 10.98
C SER A 156 2.89 16.15 10.20
N TYR A 157 1.67 15.77 9.79
CA TYR A 157 0.73 16.69 9.17
C TYR A 157 0.40 17.87 10.10
N LEU A 158 0.05 17.60 11.37
CA LEU A 158 -0.28 18.65 12.33
C LEU A 158 0.87 19.63 12.59
N GLN A 159 2.11 19.14 12.63
CA GLN A 159 3.30 19.95 12.90
C GLN A 159 3.69 20.88 11.75
N ASN A 160 3.37 20.51 10.51
CA ASN A 160 3.87 21.18 9.30
C ASN A 160 2.80 22.01 8.57
N GLN A 161 1.62 22.21 9.17
CA GLN A 161 0.49 22.87 8.51
C GLN A 161 0.14 24.22 9.13
N ILE A 162 -0.48 25.06 8.31
CA ILE A 162 -1.02 26.35 8.74
C ILE A 162 -2.30 26.17 9.58
N PRO A 163 -2.65 27.10 10.48
CA PRO A 163 -3.82 26.97 11.36
C PRO A 163 -5.14 26.62 10.66
N SER A 164 -5.37 27.14 9.46
CA SER A 164 -6.59 26.85 8.67
C SER A 164 -6.69 25.41 8.15
N LYS A 165 -5.60 24.63 8.21
CA LYS A 165 -5.54 23.22 7.80
C LYS A 165 -5.41 22.24 8.97
N MET A 166 -5.47 22.71 10.22
CA MET A 166 -5.38 21.84 11.41
C MET A 166 -6.71 21.20 11.82
N HIS A 167 -7.81 21.55 11.15
CA HIS A 167 -9.11 20.96 11.47
C HIS A 167 -9.08 19.42 11.30
N PRO A 168 -9.68 18.63 12.21
CA PRO A 168 -9.64 17.16 12.15
C PRO A 168 -10.09 16.55 10.83
N SER A 169 -10.94 17.25 10.07
CA SER A 169 -11.36 16.82 8.73
C SER A 169 -10.20 16.56 7.77
N TYR A 170 -9.04 17.19 7.99
CA TYR A 170 -7.86 17.01 7.13
C TYR A 170 -6.97 15.86 7.56
N TRP A 171 -6.69 15.70 8.87
CA TRP A 171 -5.63 14.79 9.36
C TRP A 171 -6.15 13.54 10.08
N ALA A 172 -7.37 13.55 10.61
CA ALA A 172 -7.96 12.42 11.33
C ALA A 172 -8.80 11.41 10.51
N PRO A 173 -8.95 11.48 9.16
CA PRO A 173 -9.88 10.58 8.47
C PRO A 173 -9.41 9.13 8.45
N PHE A 174 -8.10 8.90 8.38
CA PHE A 174 -7.58 7.56 8.17
C PHE A 174 -7.50 6.77 9.47
N VAL A 175 -8.06 5.57 9.43
CA VAL A 175 -7.98 4.56 10.49
C VAL A 175 -7.41 3.27 9.93
N GLN A 176 -6.76 2.50 10.79
CA GLN A 176 -6.26 1.17 10.45
C GLN A 176 -7.08 0.09 11.19
N VAL A 177 -7.38 -0.99 10.49
CA VAL A 177 -8.06 -2.18 11.02
C VAL A 177 -7.23 -3.41 10.67
N GLY A 178 -7.06 -4.32 11.64
CA GLY A 178 -6.32 -5.58 11.45
C GLY A 178 -4.89 -5.54 11.98
N ASP A 179 -3.97 -6.28 11.36
CA ASP A 179 -2.60 -6.49 11.82
C ASP A 179 -1.80 -5.18 11.85
N PRO A 180 -1.29 -4.75 13.02
CA PRO A 180 -0.49 -3.54 13.17
C PRO A 180 0.98 -3.71 12.81
N SER A 181 1.47 -4.93 12.61
CA SER A 181 2.89 -5.22 12.44
C SER A 181 3.49 -4.51 11.22
N ALA A 182 4.79 -4.21 11.28
CA ALA A 182 5.53 -3.60 10.17
C ALA A 182 5.41 -4.42 8.87
N MET A 183 5.55 -3.75 7.73
CA MET A 183 5.54 -4.41 6.42
C MET A 183 6.70 -5.39 6.28
N ARG A 184 6.40 -6.59 5.78
CA ARG A 184 7.42 -7.56 5.37
C ARG A 184 7.79 -7.29 3.93
N TRP A 185 8.66 -6.31 3.73
CA TRP A 185 9.21 -6.03 2.42
C TRP A 185 9.91 -7.29 1.90
N ASP A 186 9.44 -7.82 0.77
CA ASP A 186 10.11 -8.91 0.07
C ASP A 186 11.47 -8.39 -0.41
N SER A 187 12.46 -8.45 0.47
CA SER A 187 13.83 -8.13 0.16
C SER A 187 14.26 -9.13 -0.89
N LYS A 188 14.50 -8.66 -2.13
CA LYS A 188 15.21 -9.46 -3.14
C LYS A 188 16.44 -9.99 -2.43
N LYS A 189 16.46 -11.29 -2.11
CA LYS A 189 17.66 -11.95 -1.64
C LYS A 189 18.69 -11.71 -2.73
N ASN A 190 19.63 -10.80 -2.49
CA ASN A 190 20.78 -10.65 -3.35
C ASN A 190 21.39 -12.04 -3.44
N GLY A 191 21.35 -12.63 -4.64
CA GLY A 191 21.77 -13.99 -4.94
C GLY A 191 23.28 -14.20 -4.81
N TRP A 192 23.92 -13.53 -3.85
CA TRP A 192 25.24 -13.91 -3.40
C TRP A 192 25.11 -15.16 -2.53
N SER A 193 24.88 -16.26 -3.23
CA SER A 193 24.92 -17.59 -2.68
C SER A 193 26.31 -17.79 -2.07
N TRP A 194 26.43 -17.90 -0.75
CA TRP A 194 27.67 -18.21 -0.01
C TRP A 194 28.41 -19.42 -0.59
N TYR A 195 27.70 -20.27 -1.33
CA TYR A 195 28.26 -21.33 -2.17
C TYR A 195 29.37 -20.85 -3.12
N TRP A 196 29.29 -19.66 -3.72
CA TRP A 196 30.36 -19.12 -4.57
C TRP A 196 31.60 -18.73 -3.78
N VAL A 197 31.42 -18.23 -2.55
CA VAL A 197 32.53 -17.93 -1.63
C VAL A 197 33.20 -19.23 -1.16
N LEU A 198 32.42 -20.26 -0.82
CA LEU A 198 32.97 -21.57 -0.46
C LEU A 198 33.59 -22.33 -1.63
N ALA A 199 33.09 -22.17 -2.85
CA ALA A 199 33.67 -22.79 -4.04
C ALA A 199 35.02 -22.14 -4.43
N ALA A 200 35.21 -20.85 -4.14
CA ALA A 200 36.45 -20.13 -4.44
C ALA A 200 37.62 -20.48 -3.49
N LEU A 201 37.33 -20.81 -2.22
CA LEU A 201 38.34 -21.14 -1.21
C LEU A 201 39.29 -22.30 -1.59
N PRO A 202 38.81 -23.47 -2.05
CA PRO A 202 39.70 -24.56 -2.45
C PRO A 202 40.51 -24.25 -3.72
N LEU A 203 39.96 -23.44 -4.65
CA LEU A 203 40.68 -23.01 -5.85
C LEU A 203 41.82 -22.02 -5.51
N LEU A 204 41.56 -21.08 -4.61
CA LEU A 204 42.58 -20.16 -4.09
C LEU A 204 43.65 -20.90 -3.29
N TRP A 205 43.27 -21.91 -2.50
CA TRP A 205 44.20 -22.77 -1.78
C TRP A 205 45.09 -23.59 -2.74
N LEU A 206 44.51 -24.16 -3.80
CA LEU A 206 45.26 -24.89 -4.83
C LEU A 206 46.22 -23.98 -5.60
N ALA A 207 45.78 -22.78 -6.00
CA ALA A 207 46.63 -21.79 -6.66
C ALA A 207 47.80 -21.35 -5.78
N TRP A 208 47.53 -21.04 -4.50
CA TRP A 208 48.57 -20.72 -3.51
C TRP A 208 49.56 -21.87 -3.31
N ARG A 209 49.06 -23.12 -3.29
CA ARG A 209 49.92 -24.31 -3.15
C ARG A 209 50.81 -24.53 -4.38
N GLN A 210 50.34 -24.20 -5.58
CA GLN A 210 51.11 -24.32 -6.81
C GLN A 210 52.22 -23.26 -6.90
N THR A 211 51.94 -22.00 -6.57
CA THR A 211 52.94 -20.92 -6.58
C THR A 211 54.04 -21.13 -5.53
N ARG A 212 53.70 -21.73 -4.38
CA ARG A 212 54.67 -22.08 -3.35
C ARG A 212 55.60 -23.23 -3.75
N LYS A 213 55.16 -24.15 -4.61
CA LYS A 213 56.01 -25.24 -5.14
C LYS A 213 56.93 -24.77 -6.27
N SER A 214 56.52 -23.79 -7.08
CA SER A 214 57.37 -23.27 -8.17
C SER A 214 58.53 -22.40 -7.66
N GLY A 215 58.38 -21.73 -6.51
CA GLY A 215 59.45 -20.92 -5.90
C GLY A 215 60.59 -21.70 -5.21
N LEU A 216 60.47 -23.03 -5.08
CA LEU A 216 61.47 -23.90 -4.44
C LEU A 216 62.36 -24.67 -5.46
N ARG A 217 62.19 -24.44 -6.77
CA ARG A 217 62.95 -25.12 -7.84
C ARG A 217 64.00 -24.24 -8.53
N SER A 218 64.27 -23.05 -8.00
CA SER A 218 65.20 -22.08 -8.59
C SER A 218 66.39 -21.72 -7.70
N VAL A 219 66.91 -22.69 -6.92
CA VAL A 219 68.18 -22.57 -6.19
C VAL A 219 69.10 -23.71 -6.61
#